data_AF-A0A6C2YIN1-F1
#
_entry.id   AF-A0A6C2YIN1-F1
#
_cell.length_a   1.000
_cell.length_b   1.000
_cell.length_c   1.000
_cell.angle_alpha   90.00
_cell.angle_beta   90.00
_cell.angle_gamma   90.00
#
_symmetry.space_group_name_H-M   'P 1'
#
loop_
_entity.id
_entity.type
_entity.pdbx_description
1 polymer ?
#
loop_
_entity_poly.entity_id
_entity_poly.type
_entity_poly.pdbx_seq_one_letter_code
_entity_poly.pdbx_strand_id
1 'polypeptide(L)'
;MGTSDMQNSVGWTMALAMMLGGFGMALGQPTAANPSGGSDARTDGRPVVRIVYFVPTDRKPEPDYQARIDRMMTHVQAFYRNGMNQNGYGQRTFELDRDAKGALRIHSVQAKGPMRNYGRNDASKVRAEVKDALAKQGVNIDQETIVIFQLLLEWNGKKATEIGPFVGGGGPRSGTAWVYDDVRLDPRFLSSKQPGGYYQGYCTLGKFNTEYIGGLAHELGHALGLPHDRQQDRDGARFGASLMGSGNHAYGENLRGEGKGAFLSPASALPLSRHPLFTGKPMPAKPITGRITDLVAIWDGLQYVLSGKIEGGAPSVGLVAFNDPILPKGDYDAVGWIGTVNADGTFRVAVGELKPNDYELRLEFFSESGDSKAFAFRYSIAKSGKPDLRPFEDTIAFQRANAAFLARDAKQLSEMVTGLKQKYPANDPVIQKAEHLQRLLKPSAPVPLDRIPNTAKQTAVADLQFESARVGYGNAARNQVIRAGDSPITLEVGGKFFDSGLFAHAPAQHQLRLNGTWTRFTTQYGLQDGHDGSVVFVIKGDGRELFRSMAVRDHVVREISVDLSNVKRLELIVEDAGDGAGSDWGVWLNPQLQR
;
A
#
# COMPACT_ATOMS: atom_id res chain seq x y z
N MET A 1 51.03 -47.48 51.93
CA MET A 1 51.85 -46.84 50.87
C MET A 1 51.13 -45.56 50.51
N GLY A 2 51.14 -44.51 51.33
CA GLY A 2 52.23 -43.54 51.59
C GLY A 2 51.66 -42.17 51.14
N THR A 3 50.93 -41.44 51.99
CA THR A 3 51.38 -40.30 52.85
C THR A 3 51.89 -39.11 52.03
N SER A 4 51.13 -37.99 52.00
CA SER A 4 51.37 -36.71 52.74
C SER A 4 52.39 -35.82 52.00
N ASP A 5 52.27 -34.50 51.85
CA ASP A 5 52.09 -33.40 52.81
C ASP A 5 51.71 -32.12 52.00
N MET A 6 50.84 -31.18 52.47
CA MET A 6 51.13 -30.04 53.37
C MET A 6 52.34 -29.19 52.88
N GLN A 7 52.40 -27.85 52.93
CA GLN A 7 51.62 -26.72 53.44
C GLN A 7 52.48 -25.45 53.13
N ASN A 8 51.86 -24.27 52.98
CA ASN A 8 52.31 -22.93 53.49
C ASN A 8 53.72 -22.38 53.07
N SER A 9 54.04 -21.08 52.97
CA SER A 9 53.41 -19.78 53.21
C SER A 9 54.47 -18.67 52.94
N VAL A 10 54.02 -17.40 52.84
CA VAL A 10 54.78 -16.11 53.06
C VAL A 10 55.89 -15.77 52.02
N GLY A 11 56.11 -14.57 51.50
CA GLY A 11 55.64 -13.20 51.75
C GLY A 11 56.81 -12.20 51.65
N TRP A 12 56.58 -11.07 50.96
CA TRP A 12 57.15 -9.72 51.17
C TRP A 12 58.55 -9.30 50.65
N THR A 13 58.50 -8.31 49.72
CA THR A 13 59.28 -7.03 49.57
C THR A 13 60.82 -7.00 49.54
N MET A 14 61.44 -6.26 48.60
CA MET A 14 61.74 -4.80 48.65
C MET A 14 62.63 -4.30 47.48
N ALA A 15 62.34 -3.06 46.99
CA ALA A 15 63.25 -1.96 46.53
C ALA A 15 64.32 -2.18 45.41
N LEU A 16 64.84 -1.20 44.66
CA LEU A 16 64.56 0.21 44.25
C LEU A 16 65.79 0.66 43.41
N ALA A 17 65.62 1.37 42.28
CA ALA A 17 66.52 2.42 41.71
C ALA A 17 65.99 2.84 40.31
N MET A 18 65.37 4.01 40.07
CA MET A 18 65.83 5.42 39.99
C MET A 18 66.90 5.75 38.92
N MET A 19 66.46 6.47 37.86
CA MET A 19 67.02 7.73 37.28
C MET A 19 66.07 8.17 36.14
N LEU A 20 65.24 9.21 36.28
CA LEU A 20 65.43 10.67 36.19
C LEU A 20 65.46 11.28 34.77
N GLY A 21 64.52 12.22 34.56
CA GLY A 21 64.39 13.15 33.44
C GLY A 21 63.00 13.03 32.78
N GLY A 22 62.07 13.98 32.78
CA GLY A 22 62.05 15.38 33.20
C GLY A 22 61.10 16.15 32.25
N PHE A 23 59.92 16.51 32.77
CA PHE A 23 58.97 17.56 32.34
C PHE A 23 58.32 17.59 30.94
N GLY A 24 56.99 17.68 30.95
CA GLY A 24 56.18 18.21 29.84
C GLY A 24 54.70 17.80 29.88
N MET A 25 53.87 18.50 30.66
CA MET A 25 52.41 18.38 30.58
C MET A 25 51.90 18.90 29.24
N ALA A 26 51.08 18.10 28.55
CA ALA A 26 50.01 18.60 27.69
C ALA A 26 48.87 17.55 27.64
N LEU A 27 47.71 17.95 28.15
CA LEU A 27 46.44 17.21 28.08
C LEU A 27 45.98 17.17 26.61
N GLY A 28 46.02 16.00 25.99
CA GLY A 28 45.37 15.72 24.72
C GLY A 28 44.36 14.59 24.89
N GLN A 29 43.07 14.90 24.74
CA GLN A 29 42.00 13.89 24.67
C GLN A 29 42.23 12.96 23.45
N PRO A 30 41.91 11.66 23.56
CA PRO A 30 42.12 10.72 22.47
C PRO A 30 41.05 10.96 21.40
N THR A 31 41.47 11.42 20.22
CA THR A 31 40.71 11.27 18.99
C THR A 31 40.64 9.77 18.69
N ALA A 32 39.48 9.15 18.89
CA ALA A 32 39.22 7.80 18.42
C ALA A 32 39.28 7.82 16.88
N ALA A 33 40.41 7.34 16.37
CA ALA A 33 40.62 7.11 14.95
C ALA A 33 39.58 6.11 14.44
N ASN A 34 38.95 6.50 13.33
CA ASN A 34 38.09 5.68 12.51
C ASN A 34 38.93 4.53 11.93
N PRO A 35 38.66 3.24 12.21
CA PRO A 35 39.29 2.18 11.45
C PRO A 35 38.63 2.13 10.08
N SER A 36 39.42 2.54 9.10
CA SER A 36 39.22 2.50 7.66
C SER A 36 38.67 1.17 7.14
N GLY A 37 37.88 1.30 6.06
CA GLY A 37 37.37 0.25 5.19
C GLY A 37 38.25 -0.99 5.04
N GLY A 38 37.73 -2.10 5.55
CA GLY A 38 38.02 -3.44 5.06
C GLY A 38 36.83 -3.92 4.25
N SER A 39 37.02 -4.20 2.97
CA SER A 39 36.01 -4.80 2.10
C SER A 39 35.78 -6.26 2.49
N ASP A 40 35.01 -6.50 3.55
CA ASP A 40 34.39 -7.80 3.83
C ASP A 40 33.10 -7.94 2.99
N ALA A 41 33.24 -7.91 1.66
CA ALA A 41 32.10 -8.21 0.81
C ALA A 41 31.64 -9.64 1.11
N ARG A 42 30.40 -9.83 1.61
CA ARG A 42 29.81 -11.16 1.77
C ARG A 42 29.89 -11.89 0.42
N THR A 43 30.53 -13.04 0.42
CA THR A 43 30.76 -13.85 -0.77
C THR A 43 29.59 -14.78 -1.10
N ASP A 44 28.59 -14.91 -0.22
CA ASP A 44 27.47 -15.83 -0.40
C ASP A 44 26.31 -15.25 -1.22
N GLY A 45 26.32 -13.95 -1.53
CA GLY A 45 25.27 -13.27 -2.30
C GLY A 45 23.90 -13.27 -1.63
N ARG A 46 23.82 -13.62 -0.33
CA ARG A 46 22.55 -13.67 0.41
C ARG A 46 22.10 -12.25 0.76
N PRO A 47 20.83 -11.88 0.51
CA PRO A 47 20.33 -10.55 0.82
C PRO A 47 20.23 -10.36 2.34
N VAL A 48 20.44 -9.12 2.79
CA VAL A 48 20.47 -8.73 4.20
C VAL A 48 19.65 -7.46 4.44
N VAL A 49 19.20 -7.28 5.67
CA VAL A 49 18.74 -5.99 6.17
C VAL A 49 19.96 -5.21 6.66
N ARG A 50 20.16 -4.00 6.11
CA ARG A 50 21.25 -3.09 6.52
C ARG A 50 20.75 -2.02 7.48
N ILE A 51 21.62 -1.60 8.39
CA ILE A 51 21.27 -0.67 9.45
C ILE A 51 22.03 0.64 9.27
N VAL A 52 21.30 1.75 9.33
CA VAL A 52 21.83 3.10 9.22
C VAL A 52 21.55 3.86 10.52
N TYR A 53 22.54 4.61 11.00
CA TYR A 53 22.39 5.48 12.17
C TYR A 53 22.53 6.94 11.74
N PHE A 54 21.39 7.63 11.66
CA PHE A 54 21.26 8.99 11.13
C PHE A 54 21.32 10.03 12.26
N VAL A 55 22.35 10.88 12.20
CA VAL A 55 22.70 11.81 13.29
C VAL A 55 22.55 13.26 12.79
N PRO A 56 21.56 14.03 13.25
CA PRO A 56 21.46 15.45 12.97
C PRO A 56 22.68 16.26 13.44
N THR A 57 22.94 17.42 12.83
CA THR A 57 24.15 18.23 13.12
C THR A 57 24.20 18.79 14.54
N ASP A 58 23.05 18.91 15.20
CA ASP A 58 22.88 19.39 16.58
C ASP A 58 22.74 18.25 17.60
N ARG A 59 22.96 17.00 17.18
CA ARG A 59 22.87 15.80 18.01
C ARG A 59 24.21 15.07 18.06
N LYS A 60 24.35 14.22 19.08
CA LYS A 60 25.46 13.27 19.22
C LYS A 60 24.87 11.86 19.30
N PRO A 61 25.60 10.83 18.83
CA PRO A 61 25.20 9.45 19.04
C PRO A 61 24.83 9.15 20.49
N GLU A 62 23.74 8.42 20.68
CA GLU A 62 23.33 8.00 22.01
C GLU A 62 24.34 7.01 22.60
N PRO A 63 24.54 7.00 23.93
CA PRO A 63 25.40 6.02 24.57
C PRO A 63 25.00 4.58 24.22
N ASP A 64 26.00 3.72 24.00
CA ASP A 64 25.82 2.29 23.71
C ASP A 64 24.90 1.98 22.51
N TYR A 65 24.71 2.92 21.57
CA TYR A 65 23.75 2.75 20.48
C TYR A 65 24.02 1.48 19.66
N GLN A 66 25.28 1.13 19.43
CA GLN A 66 25.64 -0.07 18.66
C GLN A 66 25.09 -1.34 19.31
N ALA A 67 25.29 -1.52 20.61
CA ALA A 67 24.83 -2.71 21.30
C ALA A 67 23.32 -2.69 21.54
N ARG A 68 22.71 -1.51 21.80
CA ARG A 68 21.26 -1.37 21.90
C ARG A 68 20.55 -1.72 20.59
N ILE A 69 21.04 -1.20 19.46
CA ILE A 69 20.50 -1.49 18.13
C ILE A 69 20.70 -2.96 17.76
N ASP A 70 21.86 -3.55 18.03
CA ASP A 70 22.07 -4.99 17.79
C ASP A 70 21.06 -5.84 18.58
N ARG A 71 20.87 -5.54 19.88
CA ARG A 71 19.84 -6.20 20.70
C ARG A 71 18.43 -6.01 20.13
N MET A 72 18.05 -4.78 19.75
CA MET A 72 16.74 -4.49 19.16
C MET A 72 16.51 -5.28 17.87
N MET A 73 17.45 -5.20 16.91
CA MET A 73 17.31 -5.89 15.63
C MET A 73 17.36 -7.40 15.76
N THR A 74 18.18 -7.95 16.66
CA THR A 74 18.20 -9.38 16.97
C THR A 74 16.88 -9.83 17.59
N HIS A 75 16.31 -9.02 18.48
CA HIS A 75 15.02 -9.30 19.11
C HIS A 75 13.88 -9.31 18.07
N VAL A 76 13.83 -8.32 17.19
CA VAL A 76 12.85 -8.26 16.09
C VAL A 76 13.05 -9.40 15.10
N GLN A 77 14.29 -9.72 14.73
CA GLN A 77 14.59 -10.88 13.87
C GLN A 77 14.06 -12.19 14.47
N ALA A 78 14.18 -12.37 15.79
CA ALA A 78 13.64 -13.52 16.51
C ALA A 78 12.10 -13.52 16.53
N PHE A 79 11.45 -12.36 16.68
CA PHE A 79 9.99 -12.25 16.56
C PHE A 79 9.48 -12.77 15.21
N TYR A 80 10.06 -12.28 14.11
CA TYR A 80 9.70 -12.75 12.77
C TYR A 80 9.97 -14.24 12.59
N ARG A 81 11.12 -14.73 13.08
CA ARG A 81 11.48 -16.16 13.05
C ARG A 81 10.45 -17.04 13.75
N ASN A 82 10.07 -16.64 14.96
CA ASN A 82 9.09 -17.37 15.77
C ASN A 82 7.70 -17.32 15.12
N GLY A 83 7.31 -16.17 14.57
CA GLY A 83 6.07 -16.00 13.82
C GLY A 83 6.01 -16.88 12.57
N MET A 84 7.08 -16.93 11.78
CA MET A 84 7.17 -17.82 10.61
C MET A 84 7.06 -19.30 11.01
N ASN A 85 7.71 -19.69 12.12
CA ASN A 85 7.63 -21.04 12.63
C ASN A 85 6.22 -21.40 13.13
N GLN A 86 5.56 -20.48 13.85
CA GLN A 86 4.19 -20.63 14.32
C GLN A 86 3.19 -20.81 13.17
N ASN A 87 3.46 -20.18 12.02
CA ASN A 87 2.65 -20.30 10.81
C ASN A 87 3.05 -21.49 9.91
N GLY A 88 3.96 -22.37 10.36
CA GLY A 88 4.32 -23.59 9.65
C GLY A 88 5.37 -23.44 8.55
N TYR A 89 6.00 -22.27 8.41
CA TYR A 89 7.07 -22.03 7.43
C TYR A 89 8.47 -22.35 7.97
N GLY A 90 8.56 -22.86 9.21
CA GLY A 90 9.81 -23.14 9.92
C GLY A 90 10.51 -21.89 10.43
N GLN A 91 11.74 -22.05 10.92
CA GLN A 91 12.54 -21.00 11.58
C GLN A 91 13.18 -20.00 10.59
N ARG A 92 12.47 -19.63 9.52
CA ARG A 92 12.95 -18.68 8.50
C ARG A 92 12.80 -17.24 8.98
N THR A 93 13.78 -16.39 8.67
CA THR A 93 13.76 -14.94 8.97
C THR A 93 14.74 -14.21 8.05
N PHE A 94 14.67 -12.88 8.02
CA PHE A 94 15.66 -12.06 7.33
C PHE A 94 17.03 -12.14 8.02
N GLU A 95 18.12 -11.99 7.26
CA GLU A 95 19.47 -11.87 7.86
C GLU A 95 19.83 -10.41 8.13
N LEU A 96 20.60 -10.20 9.19
CA LEU A 96 21.21 -8.91 9.47
C LEU A 96 22.61 -8.85 8.86
N ASP A 97 23.00 -7.67 8.39
CA ASP A 97 24.36 -7.42 7.92
C ASP A 97 25.34 -7.42 9.09
N ARG A 98 26.10 -8.51 9.23
CA ARG A 98 27.06 -8.74 10.31
C ARG A 98 28.47 -8.92 9.76
N ASP A 99 29.45 -8.40 10.50
CA ASP A 99 30.87 -8.55 10.20
C ASP A 99 31.40 -9.96 10.44
N ALA A 100 32.66 -10.21 10.08
CA ALA A 100 33.30 -11.52 10.26
C ALA A 100 33.38 -11.97 11.74
N LYS A 101 33.24 -11.05 12.70
CA LYS A 101 33.20 -11.33 14.14
C LYS A 101 31.77 -11.50 14.66
N GLY A 102 30.77 -11.37 13.80
CA GLY A 102 29.35 -11.47 14.14
C GLY A 102 28.74 -10.16 14.67
N ALA A 103 29.48 -9.06 14.72
CA ALA A 103 28.93 -7.77 15.16
C ALA A 103 28.05 -7.17 14.07
N LEU A 104 26.93 -6.54 14.46
CA LEU A 104 26.04 -5.85 13.53
C LEU A 104 26.77 -4.68 12.86
N ARG A 105 26.79 -4.64 11.52
CA ARG A 105 27.29 -3.50 10.77
C ARG A 105 26.26 -2.38 10.82
N ILE A 106 26.68 -1.21 11.31
CA ILE A 106 25.84 -0.01 11.38
C ILE A 106 26.56 1.12 10.64
N HIS A 107 25.92 1.60 9.57
CA HIS A 107 26.43 2.73 8.78
C HIS A 107 26.05 4.04 9.45
N SER A 108 27.01 4.74 10.05
CA SER A 108 26.76 6.08 10.59
C SER A 108 26.70 7.12 9.47
N VAL A 109 25.65 7.94 9.48
CA VAL A 109 25.42 9.02 8.52
C VAL A 109 25.21 10.31 9.28
N GLN A 110 26.11 11.27 9.10
CA GLN A 110 25.93 12.63 9.58
C GLN A 110 24.95 13.35 8.64
N ALA A 111 23.87 13.86 9.19
CA ALA A 111 22.88 14.63 8.45
C ALA A 111 23.46 15.98 8.00
N LYS A 112 22.87 16.57 6.96
CA LYS A 112 23.22 17.90 6.45
C LYS A 112 22.69 19.05 7.32
N GLY A 113 21.73 18.80 8.20
CA GLY A 113 21.13 19.83 9.07
C GLY A 113 20.75 19.37 10.47
N PRO A 114 20.24 20.29 11.32
CA PRO A 114 19.76 19.99 12.67
C PRO A 114 18.47 19.16 12.67
N MET A 115 18.14 18.57 13.82
CA MET A 115 16.99 17.67 14.03
C MET A 115 15.69 18.24 13.44
N ARG A 116 15.42 19.52 13.70
CA ARG A 116 14.18 20.19 13.29
C ARG A 116 14.06 20.47 11.78
N ASN A 117 15.10 20.15 10.99
CA ASN A 117 15.03 20.18 9.52
C ASN A 117 14.40 18.92 8.92
N TYR A 118 14.10 17.90 9.72
CA TYR A 118 13.55 16.61 9.28
C TYR A 118 12.24 16.36 10.00
N GLY A 119 11.14 16.95 9.50
CA GLY A 119 9.80 16.80 10.07
C GLY A 119 9.15 15.46 9.74
N ARG A 120 7.90 15.24 10.21
CA ARG A 120 7.19 13.96 10.06
C ARG A 120 7.08 13.47 8.61
N ASN A 121 6.99 14.38 7.63
CA ASN A 121 6.82 14.06 6.22
C ASN A 121 8.14 14.04 5.41
N ASP A 122 9.30 14.18 6.07
CA ASP A 122 10.61 14.30 5.41
C ASP A 122 11.33 12.94 5.20
N ALA A 123 10.59 11.82 5.14
CA ALA A 123 11.15 10.48 4.91
C ALA A 123 12.05 10.42 3.67
N SER A 124 11.58 10.96 2.54
CA SER A 124 12.34 11.03 1.28
C SER A 124 13.61 11.87 1.41
N LYS A 125 13.58 12.95 2.19
CA LYS A 125 14.74 13.82 2.44
C LYS A 125 15.81 13.10 3.24
N VAL A 126 15.44 12.43 4.34
CA VAL A 126 16.37 11.61 5.14
C VAL A 126 16.98 10.51 4.26
N ARG A 127 16.15 9.79 3.49
CA ARG A 127 16.63 8.71 2.62
C ARG A 127 17.56 9.19 1.51
N ALA A 128 17.35 10.38 0.95
CA ALA A 128 18.26 10.95 -0.05
C ALA A 128 19.66 11.20 0.52
N GLU A 129 19.76 11.73 1.74
CA GLU A 129 21.07 11.94 2.40
C GLU A 129 21.76 10.62 2.75
N VAL A 130 20.99 9.64 3.22
CA VAL A 130 21.50 8.27 3.46
C VAL A 130 21.99 7.65 2.16
N LYS A 131 21.25 7.80 1.06
CA LYS A 131 21.66 7.33 -0.27
C LYS A 131 22.99 7.92 -0.70
N ASP A 132 23.13 9.25 -0.62
CA ASP A 132 24.38 9.95 -0.95
C ASP A 132 25.56 9.45 -0.11
N ALA A 133 25.34 9.20 1.18
CA ALA A 133 26.39 8.76 2.10
C ALA A 133 26.80 7.30 1.86
N LEU A 134 25.84 6.39 1.68
CA LEU A 134 26.10 4.96 1.48
C LEU A 134 26.63 4.65 0.08
N ALA A 135 26.25 5.43 -0.95
CA ALA A 135 26.82 5.29 -2.29
C ALA A 135 28.35 5.48 -2.29
N LYS A 136 28.87 6.40 -1.46
CA LYS A 136 30.32 6.60 -1.26
C LYS A 136 31.02 5.41 -0.60
N GLN A 137 30.25 4.55 0.06
CA GLN A 137 30.71 3.30 0.68
C GLN A 137 30.44 2.08 -0.23
N GLY A 138 29.99 2.30 -1.48
CA GLY A 138 29.67 1.24 -2.43
C GLY A 138 28.34 0.54 -2.19
N VAL A 139 27.45 1.08 -1.36
CA VAL A 139 26.13 0.50 -1.06
C VAL A 139 25.05 1.25 -1.84
N ASN A 140 24.35 0.55 -2.74
CA ASN A 140 23.20 1.08 -3.46
C ASN A 140 21.90 0.76 -2.72
N ILE A 141 21.41 1.70 -1.92
CA ILE A 141 20.22 1.47 -1.08
C ILE A 141 18.90 1.28 -1.86
N ASP A 142 18.87 1.56 -3.16
CA ASP A 142 17.68 1.31 -4.00
C ASP A 142 17.53 -0.18 -4.36
N GLN A 143 18.52 -1.00 -4.04
CA GLN A 143 18.52 -2.45 -4.25
C GLN A 143 18.57 -3.22 -2.92
N GLU A 144 18.31 -2.54 -1.81
CA GLU A 144 18.50 -3.06 -0.47
C GLU A 144 17.26 -2.77 0.40
N THR A 145 17.07 -3.57 1.45
CA THR A 145 16.17 -3.22 2.55
C THR A 145 16.98 -2.64 3.69
N ILE A 146 16.68 -1.40 4.07
CA ILE A 146 17.41 -0.68 5.12
C ILE A 146 16.50 -0.25 6.27
N VAL A 147 17.05 -0.23 7.48
CA VAL A 147 16.42 0.37 8.67
C VAL A 147 17.27 1.57 9.10
N ILE A 148 16.65 2.74 9.12
CA ILE A 148 17.28 4.00 9.52
C ILE A 148 16.86 4.31 10.95
N PHE A 149 17.79 4.15 11.89
CA PHE A 149 17.65 4.64 13.26
C PHE A 149 18.02 6.11 13.32
N GLN A 150 17.11 6.93 13.82
CA GLN A 150 17.20 8.39 13.74
C GLN A 150 17.20 9.02 15.13
N LEU A 151 18.05 10.03 15.33
CA LEU A 151 18.00 10.88 16.53
C LEU A 151 17.03 12.04 16.34
N LEU A 152 15.76 11.69 16.13
CA LEU A 152 14.65 12.62 15.86
C LEU A 152 13.52 12.52 16.88
N LEU A 153 13.82 12.00 18.08
CA LEU A 153 12.97 12.04 19.27
C LEU A 153 13.50 13.11 20.24
N GLU A 154 12.77 14.20 20.40
CA GLU A 154 13.18 15.34 21.25
C GLU A 154 12.58 15.19 22.65
N TRP A 155 13.40 15.36 23.69
CA TRP A 155 12.92 15.41 25.07
C TRP A 155 12.92 16.83 25.60
N ASN A 156 11.76 17.28 26.10
CA ASN A 156 11.63 18.48 26.92
C ASN A 156 11.18 18.07 28.32
N GLY A 157 12.13 18.02 29.25
CA GLY A 157 11.92 17.42 30.56
C GLY A 157 11.56 15.94 30.42
N LYS A 158 10.35 15.58 30.85
CA LYS A 158 9.84 14.19 30.78
C LYS A 158 8.96 13.91 29.55
N LYS A 159 8.72 14.90 28.70
CA LYS A 159 7.89 14.76 27.50
C LYS A 159 8.79 14.47 26.29
N ALA A 160 8.51 13.38 25.58
CA ALA A 160 9.11 13.09 24.29
C ALA A 160 8.23 13.63 23.15
N THR A 161 8.85 14.18 22.11
CA THR A 161 8.18 14.68 20.90
C THR A 161 8.82 14.05 19.68
N GLU A 162 8.01 13.39 18.89
CA GLU A 162 8.37 12.77 17.62
C GLU A 162 8.52 13.84 16.54
N ILE A 163 9.77 14.17 16.16
CA ILE A 163 10.05 15.21 15.17
C ILE A 163 10.03 14.62 13.75
N GLY A 164 10.79 13.54 13.55
CA GLY A 164 11.09 12.98 12.23
C GLY A 164 10.13 11.92 11.73
N PRO A 165 10.34 11.36 10.54
CA PRO A 165 9.50 10.29 10.00
C PRO A 165 9.57 9.03 10.88
N PHE A 166 8.45 8.32 11.01
CA PHE A 166 8.35 7.00 11.62
C PHE A 166 7.34 6.25 10.77
N VAL A 167 7.87 5.56 9.76
CA VAL A 167 7.11 5.00 8.64
C VAL A 167 7.98 3.93 7.98
N GLY A 168 7.36 3.02 7.25
CA GLY A 168 8.02 2.03 6.43
C GLY A 168 7.37 1.95 5.07
N GLY A 169 8.15 1.51 4.08
CA GLY A 169 7.64 1.30 2.74
C GLY A 169 8.67 0.55 1.90
N GLY A 170 8.16 -0.34 1.07
CA GLY A 170 9.03 -1.16 0.25
C GLY A 170 8.29 -2.32 -0.35
N GLY A 171 9.06 -3.31 -0.71
CA GLY A 171 8.55 -4.50 -1.28
C GLY A 171 9.63 -5.56 -1.35
N PRO A 172 9.38 -6.60 -2.14
CA PRO A 172 10.21 -7.79 -2.05
C PRO A 172 11.67 -7.60 -2.53
N ARG A 173 12.03 -6.45 -3.13
CA ARG A 173 13.36 -6.15 -3.73
C ARG A 173 14.17 -5.15 -2.90
N SER A 174 13.48 -4.20 -2.30
CA SER A 174 14.08 -3.07 -1.59
C SER A 174 13.02 -2.45 -0.70
N GLY A 175 13.46 -1.81 0.38
CA GLY A 175 12.56 -1.11 1.28
C GLY A 175 13.31 -0.24 2.26
N THR A 176 12.58 0.63 2.94
CA THR A 176 13.15 1.51 3.96
C THR A 176 12.18 1.62 5.12
N ALA A 177 12.69 1.41 6.33
CA ALA A 177 11.99 1.70 7.57
C ALA A 177 12.71 2.84 8.29
N TRP A 178 11.97 3.85 8.72
CA TRP A 178 12.46 4.98 9.51
C TRP A 178 11.96 4.81 10.93
N VAL A 179 12.88 4.75 11.88
CA VAL A 179 12.58 4.53 13.30
C VAL A 179 13.40 5.49 14.16
N TYR A 180 13.07 5.61 15.44
CA TYR A 180 13.87 6.42 16.36
C TYR A 180 14.87 5.57 17.14
N ASP A 181 15.95 6.22 17.56
CA ASP A 181 16.79 5.76 18.66
C ASP A 181 16.66 6.71 19.87
N ASP A 182 16.74 6.15 21.06
CA ASP A 182 16.80 6.84 22.35
C ASP A 182 17.50 5.94 23.37
N VAL A 183 18.23 6.49 24.33
CA VAL A 183 18.93 5.73 25.37
C VAL A 183 18.00 4.77 26.17
N ARG A 184 16.69 5.04 26.22
CA ARG A 184 15.68 4.19 26.87
C ARG A 184 15.17 3.03 26.01
N LEU A 185 15.55 2.97 24.73
CA LEU A 185 15.19 1.89 23.82
C LEU A 185 16.17 0.73 23.94
N ASP A 186 15.68 -0.35 24.55
CA ASP A 186 16.37 -1.61 24.71
C ASP A 186 15.35 -2.73 25.03
N PRO A 187 15.35 -3.86 24.30
CA PRO A 187 14.38 -4.92 24.53
C PRO A 187 14.44 -5.52 25.95
N ARG A 188 15.55 -5.33 26.68
CA ARG A 188 15.64 -5.70 28.12
C ARG A 188 14.61 -4.98 28.99
N PHE A 189 14.08 -3.85 28.54
CA PHE A 189 13.07 -3.09 29.27
C PHE A 189 11.63 -3.50 28.93
N LEU A 190 11.39 -4.40 27.98
CA LEU A 190 10.02 -4.79 27.59
C LEU A 190 9.19 -5.36 28.75
N SER A 191 9.79 -6.04 29.72
CA SER A 191 9.08 -6.52 30.92
C SER A 191 8.98 -5.46 32.04
N SER A 192 9.57 -4.28 31.86
CA SER A 192 9.66 -3.26 32.92
C SER A 192 8.33 -2.55 33.16
N LYS A 193 7.93 -2.49 34.43
CA LYS A 193 6.81 -1.65 34.91
C LYS A 193 7.28 -0.33 35.52
N GLN A 194 8.58 -0.04 35.48
CA GLN A 194 9.11 1.20 36.04
C GLN A 194 8.68 2.41 35.20
N PRO A 195 8.33 3.55 35.81
CA PRO A 195 8.05 4.78 35.09
C PRO A 195 9.32 5.31 34.41
N GLY A 196 9.16 6.12 33.36
CA GLY A 196 10.28 6.77 32.68
C GLY A 196 10.14 6.85 31.16
N GLY A 197 9.06 6.27 30.63
CA GLY A 197 8.69 6.35 29.23
C GLY A 197 7.74 7.50 28.93
N TYR A 198 7.64 7.85 27.64
CA TYR A 198 6.62 8.76 27.13
C TYR A 198 6.13 8.34 25.75
N TYR A 199 4.83 8.13 25.61
CA TYR A 199 4.15 7.94 24.33
C TYR A 199 2.69 8.39 24.48
N GLN A 200 2.32 9.48 23.80
CA GLN A 200 1.02 10.17 23.95
C GLN A 200 0.64 10.50 25.42
N GLY A 201 1.60 10.45 26.34
CA GLY A 201 1.40 10.49 27.79
C GLY A 201 2.56 9.81 28.53
N TYR A 202 2.65 10.04 29.84
CA TYR A 202 3.65 9.37 30.67
C TYR A 202 3.34 7.88 30.78
N CYS A 203 4.35 7.03 30.58
CA CYS A 203 4.18 5.58 30.62
C CYS A 203 5.38 4.87 31.27
N THR A 204 5.27 3.55 31.39
CA THR A 204 6.37 2.70 31.86
C THR A 204 7.45 2.58 30.79
N LEU A 205 8.68 2.24 31.18
CA LEU A 205 9.75 1.90 30.25
C LEU A 205 9.36 0.72 29.35
N GLY A 206 8.60 -0.24 29.88
CA GLY A 206 8.08 -1.35 29.08
C GLY A 206 7.09 -0.88 28.01
N LYS A 207 6.12 -0.03 28.36
CA LYS A 207 5.20 0.53 27.36
C LYS A 207 5.94 1.39 26.34
N PHE A 208 6.89 2.23 26.74
CA PHE A 208 7.73 2.97 25.79
C PHE A 208 8.46 2.05 24.79
N ASN A 209 9.03 0.95 25.29
CA ASN A 209 9.69 -0.04 24.41
C ASN A 209 8.68 -0.83 23.57
N THR A 210 7.47 -1.10 24.05
CA THR A 210 6.37 -1.64 23.24
C THR A 210 6.13 -0.75 22.02
N GLU A 211 5.93 0.55 22.24
CA GLU A 211 5.59 1.49 21.18
C GLU A 211 6.69 1.62 20.12
N TYR A 212 7.94 1.81 20.53
CA TYR A 212 9.02 2.08 19.57
C TYR A 212 9.72 0.81 19.03
N ILE A 213 9.84 -0.27 19.81
CA ILE A 213 10.38 -1.55 19.29
C ILE A 213 9.28 -2.30 18.52
N GLY A 214 8.04 -2.27 18.99
CA GLY A 214 6.89 -2.77 18.24
C GLY A 214 6.67 -1.98 16.95
N GLY A 215 6.78 -0.65 17.00
CA GLY A 215 6.82 0.22 15.83
C GLY A 215 7.96 -0.13 14.88
N LEU A 216 9.20 -0.34 15.38
CA LEU A 216 10.32 -0.82 14.55
C LEU A 216 9.98 -2.13 13.83
N ALA A 217 9.40 -3.10 14.54
CA ALA A 217 9.01 -4.37 13.92
C ALA A 217 7.95 -4.16 12.83
N HIS A 218 6.99 -3.26 13.05
CA HIS A 218 5.91 -2.92 12.13
C HIS A 218 6.40 -2.17 10.89
N GLU A 219 7.18 -1.11 11.04
CA GLU A 219 7.73 -0.36 9.90
C GLU A 219 8.70 -1.21 9.07
N LEU A 220 9.44 -2.11 9.71
CA LEU A 220 10.21 -3.12 8.97
C LEU A 220 9.29 -4.06 8.19
N GLY A 221 8.12 -4.42 8.72
CA GLY A 221 7.10 -5.17 8.00
C GLY A 221 6.67 -4.48 6.70
N HIS A 222 6.42 -3.18 6.75
CA HIS A 222 6.16 -2.39 5.54
C HIS A 222 7.34 -2.32 4.59
N ALA A 223 8.57 -2.18 5.11
CA ALA A 223 9.78 -2.23 4.28
C ALA A 223 9.99 -3.60 3.61
N LEU A 224 9.38 -4.67 4.15
CA LEU A 224 9.31 -6.01 3.57
C LEU A 224 8.10 -6.21 2.63
N GLY A 225 7.30 -5.16 2.39
CA GLY A 225 6.14 -5.20 1.50
C GLY A 225 4.86 -5.72 2.13
N LEU A 226 4.74 -5.73 3.46
CA LEU A 226 3.51 -6.12 4.12
C LEU A 226 2.51 -4.95 4.16
N PRO A 227 1.24 -5.16 3.75
CA PRO A 227 0.17 -4.20 4.02
C PRO A 227 -0.25 -4.28 5.49
N HIS A 228 -1.05 -3.32 5.94
CA HIS A 228 -1.78 -3.49 7.20
C HIS A 228 -2.78 -4.64 7.10
N ASP A 229 -3.07 -5.25 8.25
CA ASP A 229 -4.09 -6.26 8.39
C ASP A 229 -4.77 -6.21 9.76
N ARG A 230 -5.73 -7.12 9.94
CA ARG A 230 -6.32 -7.42 11.22
C ARG A 230 -6.37 -8.93 11.42
N GLN A 231 -6.09 -9.36 12.63
CA GLN A 231 -6.26 -10.76 13.01
C GLN A 231 -7.73 -11.19 12.98
N GLN A 232 -7.95 -12.47 12.67
CA GLN A 232 -9.22 -13.14 12.90
C GLN A 232 -9.51 -13.15 14.41
N ASP A 233 -10.78 -13.08 14.81
CA ASP A 233 -11.21 -13.06 16.22
C ASP A 233 -10.63 -14.25 17.00
N ARG A 234 -10.58 -15.44 16.37
CA ARG A 234 -9.99 -16.66 16.98
C ARG A 234 -8.50 -16.52 17.27
N ASP A 235 -7.75 -15.90 16.38
CA ASP A 235 -6.30 -15.71 16.53
C ASP A 235 -6.03 -14.59 17.52
N GLY A 236 -6.87 -13.56 17.51
CA GLY A 236 -6.88 -12.49 18.51
C GLY A 236 -6.98 -13.00 19.94
N ALA A 237 -7.95 -13.88 20.19
CA ALA A 237 -8.15 -14.48 21.51
C ALA A 237 -6.95 -15.32 21.97
N ARG A 238 -6.23 -15.96 21.04
CA ARG A 238 -5.14 -16.89 21.35
C ARG A 238 -3.78 -16.21 21.45
N PHE A 239 -3.47 -15.31 20.53
CA PHE A 239 -2.13 -14.78 20.30
C PHE A 239 -2.02 -13.25 20.47
N GLY A 240 -3.13 -12.52 20.58
CA GLY A 240 -3.13 -11.07 20.70
C GLY A 240 -3.28 -10.36 19.36
N ALA A 241 -2.65 -9.20 19.20
CA ALA A 241 -2.85 -8.37 18.00
C ALA A 241 -1.88 -8.76 16.87
N SER A 242 -2.35 -8.75 15.62
CA SER A 242 -1.46 -8.88 14.46
C SER A 242 -0.45 -7.75 14.45
N LEU A 243 0.84 -8.04 14.19
CA LEU A 243 1.89 -7.04 14.11
C LEU A 243 1.51 -5.91 13.14
N MET A 244 1.02 -6.27 11.96
CA MET A 244 0.61 -5.32 10.90
C MET A 244 -0.79 -4.72 11.13
N GLY A 245 -1.45 -5.12 12.23
CA GLY A 245 -2.60 -4.44 12.80
C GLY A 245 -2.16 -3.51 13.94
N SER A 246 -2.86 -3.59 15.09
CA SER A 246 -2.49 -2.86 16.30
C SER A 246 -1.35 -3.50 17.12
N GLY A 247 -0.65 -4.49 16.56
CA GLY A 247 0.38 -5.26 17.28
C GLY A 247 1.63 -4.47 17.59
N ASN A 248 1.95 -3.40 16.85
CA ASN A 248 2.96 -2.44 17.25
C ASN A 248 2.70 -1.86 18.66
N HIS A 249 1.45 -1.59 19.00
CA HIS A 249 1.02 -1.07 20.30
C HIS A 249 0.85 -2.14 21.39
N ALA A 250 0.79 -3.42 20.99
CA ALA A 250 0.66 -4.57 21.89
C ALA A 250 1.99 -5.34 22.11
N TYR A 251 3.05 -4.98 21.39
CA TYR A 251 4.31 -5.70 21.36
C TYR A 251 4.92 -5.88 22.77
N GLY A 252 5.04 -7.12 23.24
CA GLY A 252 5.61 -7.44 24.55
C GLY A 252 4.70 -7.18 25.76
N GLU A 253 3.43 -6.80 25.59
CA GLU A 253 2.47 -6.61 26.70
C GLU A 253 2.28 -7.89 27.55
N ASN A 254 2.41 -9.06 26.93
CA ASN A 254 2.38 -10.35 27.62
C ASN A 254 3.47 -10.50 28.67
N LEU A 255 4.63 -9.85 28.48
CA LEU A 255 5.73 -9.86 29.46
C LEU A 255 5.40 -9.04 30.71
N ARG A 256 4.40 -8.17 30.64
CA ARG A 256 3.95 -7.31 31.73
C ARG A 256 2.56 -7.71 32.28
N GLY A 257 1.90 -8.67 31.63
CA GLY A 257 0.52 -9.06 31.96
C GLY A 257 -0.51 -7.99 31.59
N GLU A 258 -0.20 -7.14 30.61
CA GLU A 258 -1.07 -6.04 30.14
C GLU A 258 -1.96 -6.45 28.95
N GLY A 259 -1.67 -7.61 28.35
CA GLY A 259 -2.35 -8.09 27.16
C GLY A 259 -1.75 -9.42 26.69
N LYS A 260 -2.23 -9.94 25.55
CA LYS A 260 -1.71 -11.17 24.93
C LYS A 260 -0.41 -10.95 24.15
N GLY A 261 -0.07 -9.70 23.85
CA GLY A 261 1.10 -9.36 23.05
C GLY A 261 0.76 -9.16 21.57
N ALA A 262 1.80 -9.21 20.75
CA ALA A 262 1.71 -9.15 19.30
C ALA A 262 2.15 -10.49 18.68
N PHE A 263 1.68 -10.79 17.48
CA PHE A 263 2.09 -11.96 16.71
C PHE A 263 2.14 -11.67 15.21
N LEU A 264 2.83 -12.53 14.45
CA LEU A 264 2.81 -12.47 12.99
C LEU A 264 1.61 -13.25 12.46
N SER A 265 0.65 -12.56 11.83
CA SER A 265 -0.55 -13.21 11.28
C SER A 265 -0.21 -14.17 10.13
N PRO A 266 -1.09 -15.14 9.82
CA PRO A 266 -0.95 -15.95 8.61
C PRO A 266 -0.88 -15.10 7.33
N ALA A 267 -1.69 -14.04 7.26
CA ALA A 267 -1.75 -13.08 6.14
C ALA A 267 -0.42 -12.35 5.93
N SER A 268 0.32 -12.06 7.00
CA SER A 268 1.67 -11.50 6.93
C SER A 268 2.75 -12.57 6.69
N ALA A 269 2.60 -13.78 7.23
CA ALA A 269 3.59 -14.84 7.12
C ALA A 269 3.69 -15.41 5.69
N LEU A 270 2.58 -15.53 4.96
CA LEU A 270 2.57 -16.03 3.59
C LEU A 270 3.46 -15.21 2.64
N PRO A 271 3.31 -13.88 2.49
CA PRO A 271 4.19 -13.10 1.62
C PRO A 271 5.66 -13.17 2.05
N LEU A 272 5.95 -13.14 3.37
CA LEU A 272 7.32 -13.31 3.86
C LEU A 272 7.92 -14.66 3.50
N SER A 273 7.13 -15.73 3.42
CA SER A 273 7.61 -17.05 3.01
C SER A 273 8.22 -17.06 1.59
N ARG A 274 7.86 -16.06 0.76
CA ARG A 274 8.34 -15.86 -0.62
C ARG A 274 9.36 -14.73 -0.74
N HIS A 275 9.52 -13.92 0.29
CA HIS A 275 10.41 -12.76 0.27
C HIS A 275 11.89 -13.18 0.19
N PRO A 276 12.71 -12.62 -0.72
CA PRO A 276 14.15 -12.96 -0.87
C PRO A 276 14.97 -12.94 0.42
N LEU A 277 14.74 -11.95 1.30
CA LEU A 277 15.38 -11.90 2.63
C LEU A 277 15.12 -13.13 3.51
N PHE A 278 13.94 -13.74 3.39
CA PHE A 278 13.54 -14.91 4.19
C PHE A 278 13.88 -16.23 3.50
N THR A 279 13.86 -16.27 2.16
CA THR A 279 14.28 -17.44 1.37
C THR A 279 15.80 -17.54 1.24
N GLY A 280 16.51 -16.43 1.48
CA GLY A 280 17.95 -16.29 1.27
C GLY A 280 18.36 -16.25 -0.21
N LYS A 281 17.39 -16.14 -1.13
CA LYS A 281 17.60 -16.23 -2.57
C LYS A 281 17.09 -14.97 -3.25
N PRO A 282 17.98 -14.08 -3.75
CA PRO A 282 17.58 -13.00 -4.64
C PRO A 282 16.85 -13.58 -5.85
N MET A 283 15.74 -12.95 -6.23
CA MET A 283 14.98 -13.34 -7.41
C MET A 283 14.65 -12.10 -8.25
N PRO A 284 14.76 -12.19 -9.59
CA PRO A 284 14.30 -11.12 -10.46
C PRO A 284 12.78 -10.97 -10.32
N ALA A 285 12.27 -9.79 -10.67
CA ALA A 285 10.83 -9.53 -10.68
C ALA A 285 10.11 -10.50 -11.64
N LYS A 286 9.02 -11.09 -11.16
CA LYS A 286 8.09 -11.94 -11.91
C LYS A 286 6.67 -11.46 -11.61
N PRO A 287 6.26 -10.31 -12.15
CA PRO A 287 4.97 -9.73 -11.85
C PRO A 287 3.83 -10.66 -12.29
N ILE A 288 2.80 -10.73 -11.46
CA ILE A 288 1.54 -11.35 -11.84
C ILE A 288 0.80 -10.34 -12.70
N THR A 289 0.70 -10.61 -14.01
CA THR A 289 -0.05 -9.76 -14.94
C THR A 289 -1.43 -10.33 -15.26
N GLY A 290 -1.71 -11.56 -14.83
CA GLY A 290 -2.91 -12.31 -15.13
C GLY A 290 -4.23 -11.73 -14.61
N ARG A 291 -5.32 -12.43 -14.90
CA ARG A 291 -6.69 -12.11 -14.49
C ARG A 291 -7.37 -13.30 -13.83
N ILE A 292 -8.31 -13.03 -12.94
CA ILE A 292 -9.19 -14.07 -12.40
C ILE A 292 -10.20 -14.45 -13.48
N THR A 293 -10.42 -15.75 -13.63
CA THR A 293 -11.44 -16.37 -14.47
C THR A 293 -12.23 -17.36 -13.62
N ASP A 294 -13.44 -17.70 -14.06
CA ASP A 294 -14.27 -18.74 -13.45
C ASP A 294 -14.49 -18.58 -11.93
N LEU A 295 -14.55 -17.33 -11.45
CA LEU A 295 -14.82 -17.04 -10.03
C LEU A 295 -16.26 -17.42 -9.67
N VAL A 296 -16.37 -18.25 -8.65
CA VAL A 296 -17.61 -18.73 -8.05
C VAL A 296 -17.56 -18.46 -6.56
N ALA A 297 -18.69 -18.02 -6.01
CA ALA A 297 -18.86 -17.72 -4.60
C ALA A 297 -20.00 -18.55 -4.03
N ILE A 298 -19.74 -19.31 -2.96
CA ILE A 298 -20.75 -20.16 -2.31
C ILE A 298 -20.78 -19.87 -0.81
N TRP A 299 -21.94 -19.53 -0.28
CA TRP A 299 -22.15 -19.32 1.16
C TRP A 299 -22.70 -20.59 1.82
N ASP A 300 -22.05 -21.06 2.89
CA ASP A 300 -22.45 -22.25 3.64
C ASP A 300 -23.26 -21.92 4.92
N GLY A 301 -23.52 -20.63 5.17
CA GLY A 301 -24.17 -20.14 6.39
C GLY A 301 -23.22 -19.53 7.41
N LEU A 302 -21.94 -19.94 7.41
CA LEU A 302 -20.92 -19.47 8.36
C LEU A 302 -19.83 -18.65 7.66
N GLN A 303 -19.48 -19.04 6.46
CA GLN A 303 -18.44 -18.44 5.62
C GLN A 303 -18.89 -18.49 4.17
N TYR A 304 -18.29 -17.65 3.33
CA TYR A 304 -18.36 -17.86 1.89
C TYR A 304 -17.02 -18.39 1.37
N VAL A 305 -17.10 -19.28 0.39
CA VAL A 305 -15.96 -19.86 -0.29
C VAL A 305 -15.90 -19.25 -1.68
N LEU A 306 -14.77 -18.64 -1.99
CA LEU A 306 -14.42 -18.22 -3.34
C LEU A 306 -13.51 -19.27 -3.97
N SER A 307 -13.84 -19.68 -5.18
CA SER A 307 -12.99 -20.51 -6.02
C SER A 307 -12.97 -19.97 -7.43
N GLY A 308 -11.83 -20.08 -8.11
CA GLY A 308 -11.71 -19.67 -9.50
C GLY A 308 -10.34 -20.05 -10.04
N LYS A 309 -9.90 -19.38 -11.10
CA LYS A 309 -8.60 -19.61 -11.70
C LYS A 309 -7.89 -18.30 -12.02
N ILE A 310 -6.64 -18.16 -11.60
CA ILE A 310 -5.77 -17.05 -12.00
C ILE A 310 -5.00 -17.47 -13.26
N GLU A 311 -5.14 -16.71 -14.35
CA GLU A 311 -4.51 -17.00 -15.64
C GLU A 311 -3.68 -15.83 -16.15
N GLY A 312 -2.47 -16.12 -16.62
CA GLY A 312 -1.55 -15.15 -17.23
C GLY A 312 -0.47 -14.63 -16.27
N GLY A 313 0.68 -14.26 -16.83
CA GLY A 313 1.84 -13.82 -16.06
C GLY A 313 2.58 -14.95 -15.34
N ALA A 314 3.31 -14.61 -14.28
CA ALA A 314 3.99 -15.60 -13.45
C ALA A 314 2.99 -16.48 -12.68
N PRO A 315 3.25 -17.80 -12.51
CA PRO A 315 2.42 -18.66 -11.68
C PRO A 315 2.30 -18.11 -10.27
N SER A 316 1.06 -18.05 -9.77
CA SER A 316 0.82 -17.72 -8.37
C SER A 316 0.99 -18.96 -7.50
N VAL A 317 1.58 -18.75 -6.32
CA VAL A 317 1.94 -19.80 -5.35
C VAL A 317 1.40 -19.50 -3.94
N GLY A 318 0.53 -18.50 -3.83
CA GLY A 318 -0.09 -18.08 -2.59
C GLY A 318 -1.18 -17.03 -2.83
N LEU A 319 -2.18 -17.05 -1.96
CA LEU A 319 -3.34 -16.16 -2.00
C LEU A 319 -3.66 -15.68 -0.58
N VAL A 320 -3.78 -14.37 -0.42
CA VAL A 320 -4.35 -13.74 0.77
C VAL A 320 -5.60 -12.98 0.36
N ALA A 321 -6.71 -13.22 1.03
CA ALA A 321 -7.94 -12.44 0.89
C ALA A 321 -8.07 -11.50 2.09
N PHE A 322 -7.97 -10.19 1.84
CA PHE A 322 -8.19 -9.15 2.84
C PHE A 322 -9.63 -8.67 2.75
N ASN A 323 -10.44 -8.96 3.77
CA ASN A 323 -11.83 -8.52 3.85
C ASN A 323 -11.92 -7.25 4.69
N ASP A 324 -12.04 -6.11 4.01
CA ASP A 324 -11.85 -4.78 4.59
C ASP A 324 -13.18 -4.02 4.68
N PRO A 325 -13.67 -3.65 5.87
CA PRO A 325 -14.91 -2.87 5.99
C PRO A 325 -14.71 -1.45 5.42
N ILE A 326 -15.65 -0.98 4.60
CA ILE A 326 -15.58 0.36 4.00
C ILE A 326 -15.84 1.44 5.06
N LEU A 327 -16.71 1.16 6.04
CA LEU A 327 -17.06 2.09 7.11
C LEU A 327 -17.09 1.43 8.50
N PRO A 328 -16.67 2.15 9.56
CA PRO A 328 -15.91 3.40 9.51
C PRO A 328 -14.56 3.16 8.82
N LYS A 329 -14.03 4.16 8.12
CA LYS A 329 -12.74 4.02 7.44
C LYS A 329 -11.66 3.71 8.48
N GLY A 330 -10.95 2.62 8.29
CA GLY A 330 -9.81 2.20 9.09
C GLY A 330 -8.64 1.77 8.20
N ASP A 331 -7.43 1.85 8.77
CA ASP A 331 -6.22 1.38 8.10
C ASP A 331 -5.79 -0.01 8.62
N TYR A 332 -6.38 -0.51 9.72
CA TYR A 332 -5.94 -1.71 10.47
C TYR A 332 -7.07 -2.71 10.74
N ASP A 333 -8.07 -2.75 9.87
CA ASP A 333 -9.31 -3.50 10.03
C ASP A 333 -9.58 -4.53 8.94
N ALA A 334 -8.71 -4.61 7.94
CA ALA A 334 -8.73 -5.63 6.89
C ALA A 334 -8.40 -7.03 7.44
N VAL A 335 -9.42 -7.86 7.68
CA VAL A 335 -9.21 -9.22 8.21
C VAL A 335 -8.66 -10.14 7.11
N GLY A 336 -7.47 -10.71 7.33
CA GLY A 336 -6.77 -11.54 6.35
C GLY A 336 -7.13 -13.04 6.41
N TRP A 337 -7.31 -13.65 5.25
CA TRP A 337 -7.63 -15.08 5.07
C TRP A 337 -6.70 -15.73 4.05
N ILE A 338 -6.13 -16.90 4.37
CA ILE A 338 -5.24 -17.60 3.45
C ILE A 338 -6.03 -18.55 2.54
N GLY A 339 -5.75 -18.48 1.24
CA GLY A 339 -6.24 -19.42 0.25
C GLY A 339 -5.15 -20.37 -0.26
N THR A 340 -5.59 -21.39 -0.99
CA THR A 340 -4.70 -22.30 -1.74
C THR A 340 -4.70 -21.92 -3.21
N VAL A 341 -3.55 -22.03 -3.87
CA VAL A 341 -3.41 -21.90 -5.32
C VAL A 341 -2.69 -23.15 -5.84
N ASN A 342 -3.31 -23.86 -6.76
CA ASN A 342 -2.76 -25.04 -7.41
C ASN A 342 -1.86 -24.63 -8.59
N ALA A 343 -1.02 -25.57 -9.05
CA ALA A 343 -0.07 -25.32 -10.13
C ALA A 343 -0.73 -24.93 -11.47
N ASP A 344 -1.98 -25.34 -11.69
CA ASP A 344 -2.78 -24.97 -12.86
C ASP A 344 -3.46 -23.58 -12.74
N GLY A 345 -3.22 -22.87 -11.63
CA GLY A 345 -3.79 -21.57 -11.32
C GLY A 345 -5.17 -21.63 -10.67
N THR A 346 -5.76 -22.81 -10.46
CA THR A 346 -7.02 -22.92 -9.72
C THR A 346 -6.79 -22.55 -8.25
N PHE A 347 -7.69 -21.76 -7.67
CA PHE A 347 -7.58 -21.30 -6.30
C PHE A 347 -8.87 -21.51 -5.50
N ARG A 348 -8.71 -21.51 -4.18
CA ARG A 348 -9.81 -21.56 -3.22
C ARG A 348 -9.45 -20.77 -1.96
N VAL A 349 -10.37 -19.93 -1.48
CA VAL A 349 -10.26 -19.23 -0.20
C VAL A 349 -11.62 -19.22 0.50
N ALA A 350 -11.62 -19.40 1.81
CA ALA A 350 -12.82 -19.32 2.64
C ALA A 350 -12.72 -18.08 3.55
N VAL A 351 -13.75 -17.25 3.52
CA VAL A 351 -13.83 -15.99 4.27
C VAL A 351 -15.00 -16.10 5.26
N GLY A 352 -14.67 -16.02 6.55
CA GLY A 352 -15.62 -16.11 7.65
C GLY A 352 -15.75 -14.79 8.41
N GLU A 353 -16.20 -14.88 9.66
CA GLU A 353 -16.41 -13.73 10.56
C GLU A 353 -17.29 -12.63 9.92
N LEU A 354 -18.34 -13.08 9.23
CA LEU A 354 -19.25 -12.26 8.44
C LEU A 354 -20.05 -11.31 9.35
N LYS A 355 -19.61 -10.05 9.42
CA LYS A 355 -20.26 -8.99 10.19
C LYS A 355 -21.03 -8.07 9.24
N PRO A 356 -22.21 -7.54 9.62
CA PRO A 356 -22.95 -6.62 8.75
C PRO A 356 -22.14 -5.36 8.43
N ASN A 357 -21.82 -5.15 7.16
CA ASN A 357 -21.14 -3.96 6.65
C ASN A 357 -21.09 -3.98 5.11
N ASP A 358 -20.65 -2.87 4.53
CA ASP A 358 -20.10 -2.84 3.18
C ASP A 358 -18.59 -3.13 3.26
N TYR A 359 -18.09 -3.93 2.32
CA TYR A 359 -16.72 -4.41 2.31
C TYR A 359 -16.06 -4.20 0.95
N GLU A 360 -14.76 -3.94 0.99
CA GLU A 360 -13.85 -4.21 -0.11
C GLU A 360 -13.08 -5.51 0.19
N LEU A 361 -13.29 -6.54 -0.62
CA LEU A 361 -12.49 -7.76 -0.60
C LEU A 361 -11.34 -7.61 -1.58
N ARG A 362 -10.10 -7.70 -1.10
CA ARG A 362 -8.90 -7.74 -1.94
C ARG A 362 -8.33 -9.15 -1.98
N LEU A 363 -8.38 -9.80 -3.14
CA LEU A 363 -7.71 -11.07 -3.39
C LEU A 363 -6.29 -10.78 -3.91
N GLU A 364 -5.29 -10.91 -3.06
CA GLU A 364 -3.90 -10.69 -3.40
C GLU A 364 -3.18 -12.01 -3.67
N PHE A 365 -2.74 -12.18 -4.91
CA PHE A 365 -1.99 -13.33 -5.37
C PHE A 365 -0.49 -13.01 -5.31
N PHE A 366 0.30 -14.01 -4.93
CA PHE A 366 1.76 -13.88 -4.80
C PHE A 366 2.48 -14.86 -5.73
N SER A 367 3.56 -14.40 -6.35
CA SER A 367 4.45 -15.21 -7.18
C SER A 367 5.59 -15.79 -6.33
N GLU A 368 6.37 -16.73 -6.88
CA GLU A 368 7.56 -17.25 -6.18
C GLU A 368 8.60 -16.18 -5.89
N SER A 369 8.71 -15.13 -6.72
CA SER A 369 9.61 -14.00 -6.44
C SER A 369 9.08 -13.10 -5.31
N GLY A 370 7.86 -13.31 -4.83
CA GLY A 370 7.20 -12.45 -3.84
C GLY A 370 6.46 -11.26 -4.45
N ASP A 371 6.56 -11.01 -5.77
CA ASP A 371 5.73 -9.98 -6.42
C ASP A 371 4.26 -10.39 -6.34
N SER A 372 3.38 -9.39 -6.17
CA SER A 372 1.95 -9.63 -5.96
C SER A 372 1.06 -8.82 -6.92
N LYS A 373 -0.20 -9.25 -7.03
CA LYS A 373 -1.29 -8.50 -7.68
C LYS A 373 -2.58 -8.71 -6.91
N ALA A 374 -3.23 -7.60 -6.55
CA ALA A 374 -4.53 -7.59 -5.89
C ALA A 374 -5.67 -7.43 -6.90
N PHE A 375 -6.79 -8.10 -6.62
CA PHE A 375 -8.07 -7.91 -7.28
C PHE A 375 -9.10 -7.51 -6.23
N ALA A 376 -9.66 -6.30 -6.38
CA ALA A 376 -10.62 -5.74 -5.43
C ALA A 376 -12.07 -5.98 -5.89
N PHE A 377 -12.93 -6.31 -4.95
CA PHE A 377 -14.36 -6.51 -5.16
C PHE A 377 -15.13 -5.81 -4.05
N ARG A 378 -16.15 -5.03 -4.40
CA ARG A 378 -17.06 -4.46 -3.41
C ARG A 378 -18.29 -5.34 -3.25
N TYR A 379 -18.67 -5.62 -2.02
CA TYR A 379 -19.86 -6.39 -1.69
C TYR A 379 -20.39 -5.99 -0.29
N SER A 380 -21.59 -6.43 0.04
CA SER A 380 -22.23 -6.10 1.31
C SER A 380 -22.64 -7.35 2.07
N ILE A 381 -22.62 -7.26 3.41
CA ILE A 381 -23.18 -8.27 4.31
C ILE A 381 -24.39 -7.65 4.99
N ALA A 382 -25.55 -8.25 4.77
CA ALA A 382 -26.81 -7.76 5.35
C ALA A 382 -26.82 -7.88 6.88
N LYS A 383 -27.74 -7.18 7.55
CA LYS A 383 -27.95 -7.28 9.00
C LYS A 383 -28.23 -8.71 9.49
N SER A 384 -28.72 -9.58 8.62
CA SER A 384 -28.93 -11.01 8.89
C SER A 384 -27.64 -11.84 8.89
N GLY A 385 -26.50 -11.26 8.52
CA GLY A 385 -25.23 -11.97 8.29
C GLY A 385 -25.11 -12.62 6.91
N LYS A 386 -26.14 -12.53 6.06
CA LYS A 386 -26.10 -13.07 4.70
C LYS A 386 -25.27 -12.14 3.78
N PRO A 387 -24.20 -12.64 3.15
CA PRO A 387 -23.44 -11.86 2.18
C PRO A 387 -24.18 -11.76 0.84
N ASP A 388 -24.11 -10.61 0.19
CA ASP A 388 -24.43 -10.47 -1.23
C ASP A 388 -23.22 -10.87 -2.05
N LEU A 389 -23.24 -12.10 -2.58
CA LEU A 389 -22.15 -12.67 -3.37
C LEU A 389 -22.26 -12.35 -4.86
N ARG A 390 -23.32 -11.67 -5.27
CA ARG A 390 -23.59 -11.35 -6.65
C ARG A 390 -22.46 -10.55 -7.34
N PRO A 391 -21.81 -9.57 -6.69
CA PRO A 391 -20.72 -8.82 -7.32
C PRO A 391 -19.58 -9.69 -7.85
N PHE A 392 -19.30 -10.85 -7.23
CA PHE A 392 -18.29 -11.79 -7.71
C PHE A 392 -18.70 -12.46 -9.03
N GLU A 393 -19.95 -12.91 -9.15
CA GLU A 393 -20.49 -13.51 -10.37
C GLU A 393 -20.58 -12.49 -11.52
N ASP A 394 -21.12 -11.30 -11.23
CA ASP A 394 -21.34 -10.24 -12.20
C ASP A 394 -20.00 -9.77 -12.80
N THR A 395 -18.93 -9.74 -12.00
CA THR A 395 -17.58 -9.41 -12.46
C THR A 395 -17.11 -10.38 -13.54
N ILE A 396 -17.28 -11.69 -13.34
CA ILE A 396 -16.85 -12.70 -14.33
C ILE A 396 -17.71 -12.67 -15.59
N ALA A 397 -19.02 -12.55 -15.42
CA ALA A 397 -19.95 -12.43 -16.53
C ALA A 397 -19.56 -11.25 -17.44
N PHE A 398 -19.28 -10.09 -16.82
CA PHE A 398 -18.85 -8.91 -17.55
C PHE A 398 -17.44 -9.04 -18.13
N GLN A 399 -16.48 -9.65 -17.43
CA GLN A 399 -15.14 -9.91 -17.97
C GLN A 399 -15.17 -10.79 -19.22
N ARG A 400 -16.04 -11.82 -19.25
CA ARG A 400 -16.24 -12.67 -20.43
C ARG A 400 -16.85 -11.88 -21.59
N ALA A 401 -17.87 -11.05 -21.32
CA ALA A 401 -18.45 -10.16 -22.32
C ALA A 401 -17.43 -9.15 -22.86
N ASN A 402 -16.61 -8.55 -21.98
CA ASN A 402 -15.53 -7.64 -22.37
C ASN A 402 -14.46 -8.35 -23.19
N ALA A 403 -14.09 -9.59 -22.87
CA ALA A 403 -13.15 -10.37 -23.67
C ALA A 403 -13.69 -10.65 -25.08
N ALA A 404 -14.97 -11.04 -25.22
CA ALA A 404 -15.62 -11.21 -26.52
C ALA A 404 -15.66 -9.89 -27.31
N PHE A 405 -15.98 -8.77 -26.65
CA PHE A 405 -15.95 -7.44 -27.23
C PHE A 405 -14.55 -7.07 -27.76
N LEU A 406 -13.50 -7.27 -26.96
CA LEU A 406 -12.12 -6.99 -27.34
C LEU A 406 -11.64 -7.87 -28.50
N ALA A 407 -12.11 -9.12 -28.55
CA ALA A 407 -11.88 -10.04 -29.67
C ALA A 407 -12.72 -9.71 -30.92
N ARG A 408 -13.60 -8.70 -30.87
CA ARG A 408 -14.58 -8.36 -31.91
C ARG A 408 -15.52 -9.51 -32.26
N ASP A 409 -15.76 -10.44 -31.34
CA ASP A 409 -16.64 -11.58 -31.52
C ASP A 409 -18.10 -11.21 -31.20
N ALA A 410 -18.78 -10.63 -32.19
CA ALA A 410 -20.17 -10.21 -32.06
C ALA A 410 -21.14 -11.37 -31.80
N LYS A 411 -20.81 -12.58 -32.27
CA LYS A 411 -21.66 -13.76 -32.09
C LYS A 411 -21.62 -14.21 -30.63
N GLN A 412 -20.41 -14.43 -30.11
CA GLN A 412 -20.21 -14.83 -28.72
C GLN A 412 -20.79 -13.81 -27.75
N LEU A 413 -20.57 -12.51 -27.98
CA LEU A 413 -21.13 -11.46 -27.15
C LEU A 413 -22.67 -11.47 -27.16
N SER A 414 -23.29 -11.68 -28.32
CA SER A 414 -24.76 -11.77 -28.42
C SER A 414 -25.32 -13.00 -27.71
N GLU A 415 -24.64 -14.15 -27.77
CA GLU A 415 -25.03 -15.36 -27.04
C GLU A 415 -24.93 -15.15 -25.53
N MET A 416 -23.87 -14.49 -25.05
CA MET A 416 -23.70 -14.12 -23.65
C MET A 416 -24.82 -13.19 -23.17
N VAL A 417 -25.15 -12.14 -23.92
CA VAL A 417 -26.25 -11.21 -23.58
C VAL A 417 -27.58 -11.95 -23.48
N THR A 418 -27.89 -12.84 -24.43
CA THR A 418 -29.12 -13.66 -24.37
C THR A 418 -29.15 -14.55 -23.13
N GLY A 419 -28.03 -15.20 -22.79
CA GLY A 419 -27.92 -16.00 -21.58
C GLY A 419 -28.13 -15.18 -20.30
N LEU A 420 -27.57 -13.97 -20.24
CA LEU A 420 -27.78 -13.06 -19.10
C LEU A 420 -29.25 -12.65 -18.97
N LYS A 421 -29.93 -12.33 -20.08
CA LYS A 421 -31.38 -12.00 -20.09
C LYS A 421 -32.29 -13.14 -19.65
N GLN A 422 -31.85 -14.38 -19.81
CA GLN A 422 -32.57 -15.56 -19.32
C GLN A 422 -32.34 -15.77 -17.81
N LYS A 423 -31.15 -15.44 -17.30
CA LYS A 423 -30.77 -15.64 -15.89
C LYS A 423 -31.24 -14.49 -14.98
N TYR A 424 -31.29 -13.26 -15.48
CA TYR A 424 -31.49 -12.06 -14.67
C TYR A 424 -32.65 -11.17 -15.17
N PRO A 425 -33.24 -10.32 -14.28
CA PRO A 425 -34.28 -9.37 -14.67
C PRO A 425 -33.84 -8.40 -15.77
N ALA A 426 -34.76 -7.89 -16.59
CA ALA A 426 -34.41 -7.06 -17.77
C ALA A 426 -33.57 -5.80 -17.45
N ASN A 427 -33.73 -5.20 -16.27
CA ASN A 427 -33.03 -3.98 -15.85
C ASN A 427 -31.72 -4.24 -15.10
N ASP A 428 -31.19 -5.45 -15.21
CA ASP A 428 -30.00 -5.82 -14.46
C ASP A 428 -28.73 -5.10 -14.95
N PRO A 429 -27.90 -4.53 -14.05
CA PRO A 429 -26.69 -3.82 -14.44
C PRO A 429 -25.73 -4.66 -15.31
N VAL A 430 -25.61 -5.97 -15.06
CA VAL A 430 -24.70 -6.81 -15.87
C VAL A 430 -25.20 -6.98 -17.31
N ILE A 431 -26.52 -7.05 -17.50
CA ILE A 431 -27.15 -7.07 -18.83
C ILE A 431 -26.88 -5.74 -19.54
N GLN A 432 -27.14 -4.62 -18.86
CA GLN A 432 -26.95 -3.28 -19.42
C GLN A 432 -25.50 -3.06 -19.88
N LYS A 433 -24.53 -3.46 -19.05
CA LYS A 433 -23.10 -3.42 -19.41
C LYS A 433 -22.77 -4.28 -20.63
N ALA A 434 -23.28 -5.52 -20.69
CA ALA A 434 -23.00 -6.42 -21.80
C ALA A 434 -23.67 -5.96 -23.12
N GLU A 435 -24.91 -5.47 -23.07
CA GLU A 435 -25.59 -4.86 -24.23
C GLU A 435 -24.89 -3.60 -24.71
N HIS A 436 -24.35 -2.81 -23.79
CA HIS A 436 -23.58 -1.63 -24.12
C HIS A 436 -22.31 -1.99 -24.91
N LEU A 437 -21.56 -3.02 -24.50
CA LEU A 437 -20.45 -3.54 -25.30
C LEU A 437 -20.90 -3.98 -26.70
N GLN A 438 -22.09 -4.59 -26.82
CA GLN A 438 -22.65 -4.98 -28.11
C GLN A 438 -22.92 -3.75 -29.00
N ARG A 439 -23.43 -2.65 -28.43
CA ARG A 439 -23.59 -1.36 -29.15
C ARG A 439 -22.24 -0.81 -29.60
N LEU A 440 -21.21 -0.90 -28.77
CA LEU A 440 -19.87 -0.39 -29.09
C LEU A 440 -19.13 -1.21 -30.17
N LEU A 441 -19.53 -2.45 -30.47
CA LEU A 441 -19.01 -3.19 -31.63
C LEU A 441 -19.46 -2.60 -32.96
N LYS A 442 -20.62 -1.93 -32.97
CA LYS A 442 -21.22 -1.30 -34.16
C LYS A 442 -21.73 0.08 -33.78
N PRO A 443 -20.83 1.03 -33.46
CA PRO A 443 -21.23 2.34 -32.97
C PRO A 443 -22.00 3.10 -34.06
N SER A 444 -23.09 3.76 -33.67
CA SER A 444 -23.79 4.69 -34.55
C SER A 444 -22.88 5.88 -34.89
N ALA A 445 -22.95 6.37 -36.13
CA ALA A 445 -22.25 7.58 -36.51
C ALA A 445 -22.84 8.78 -35.75
N PRO A 446 -22.00 9.71 -35.24
CA PRO A 446 -22.50 10.93 -34.61
C PRO A 446 -23.37 11.74 -35.56
N VAL A 447 -24.46 12.30 -35.04
CA VAL A 447 -25.45 13.04 -35.81
C VAL A 447 -25.17 14.55 -35.68
N PRO A 448 -25.04 15.30 -36.80
CA PRO A 448 -25.06 16.76 -36.76
C PRO A 448 -26.28 17.29 -36.00
N LEU A 449 -26.09 18.29 -35.13
CA LEU A 449 -27.17 18.81 -34.28
C LEU A 449 -28.36 19.38 -35.09
N ASP A 450 -28.11 19.91 -36.28
CA ASP A 450 -29.13 20.44 -37.19
C ASP A 450 -30.02 19.35 -37.83
N ARG A 451 -29.60 18.07 -37.78
CA ARG A 451 -30.40 16.92 -38.22
C ARG A 451 -31.31 16.37 -37.13
N ILE A 452 -31.23 16.87 -35.90
CA ILE A 452 -32.12 16.46 -34.82
C ILE A 452 -33.52 17.08 -35.05
N PRO A 453 -34.59 16.28 -35.22
CA PRO A 453 -35.92 16.79 -35.53
C PRO A 453 -36.40 17.83 -34.51
N ASN A 454 -37.03 18.92 -34.96
CA ASN A 454 -37.56 19.98 -34.08
C ASN A 454 -38.61 19.49 -33.06
N THR A 455 -39.22 18.32 -33.30
CA THR A 455 -40.11 17.64 -32.38
C THR A 455 -39.38 16.97 -31.21
N ALA A 456 -38.08 16.69 -31.34
CA ALA A 456 -37.27 16.13 -30.26
C ALA A 456 -37.00 17.19 -29.18
N LYS A 457 -37.51 16.91 -27.97
CA LYS A 457 -37.38 17.77 -26.78
C LYS A 457 -36.07 17.60 -26.04
N GLN A 458 -35.39 16.47 -26.26
CA GLN A 458 -34.10 16.18 -25.67
C GLN A 458 -33.24 15.38 -26.65
N THR A 459 -31.92 15.50 -26.53
CA THR A 459 -30.95 14.65 -27.25
C THR A 459 -29.73 14.38 -26.38
N ALA A 460 -29.18 13.18 -26.47
CA ALA A 460 -27.92 12.84 -25.81
C ALA A 460 -26.76 13.52 -26.53
N VAL A 461 -25.91 14.21 -25.77
CA VAL A 461 -24.74 14.93 -26.31
C VAL A 461 -23.68 13.97 -26.86
N ALA A 462 -23.56 12.78 -26.28
CA ALA A 462 -22.62 11.77 -26.73
C ALA A 462 -22.93 11.22 -28.14
N ASP A 463 -24.14 11.42 -28.64
CA ASP A 463 -24.56 11.02 -29.99
C ASP A 463 -24.38 12.13 -31.04
N LEU A 464 -23.98 13.35 -30.63
CA LEU A 464 -23.92 14.52 -31.52
C LEU A 464 -22.54 14.74 -32.13
N GLN A 465 -22.46 15.14 -33.39
CA GLN A 465 -21.18 15.54 -33.99
C GLN A 465 -20.59 16.78 -33.27
N PHE A 466 -19.36 16.67 -32.78
CA PHE A 466 -18.63 17.79 -32.16
C PHE A 466 -17.97 18.67 -33.21
N GLU A 467 -17.90 19.98 -32.93
CA GLU A 467 -17.09 20.92 -33.70
C GLU A 467 -15.59 20.67 -33.43
N SER A 468 -15.24 20.36 -32.17
CA SER A 468 -13.94 19.82 -31.78
C SER A 468 -14.06 18.95 -30.53
N ALA A 469 -13.20 17.95 -30.38
CA ALA A 469 -13.09 17.13 -29.17
C ALA A 469 -11.62 16.73 -28.95
N ARG A 470 -11.07 17.06 -27.79
CA ARG A 470 -9.68 16.77 -27.41
C ARG A 470 -9.59 16.37 -25.93
N VAL A 471 -8.64 15.52 -25.61
CA VAL A 471 -8.33 15.03 -24.26
C VAL A 471 -6.81 15.01 -24.05
N GLY A 472 -6.36 15.07 -22.81
CA GLY A 472 -4.94 15.11 -22.47
C GLY A 472 -4.21 13.79 -22.68
N TYR A 473 -4.94 12.66 -22.66
CA TYR A 473 -4.39 11.33 -22.87
C TYR A 473 -5.27 10.48 -23.78
N GLY A 474 -4.67 9.88 -24.82
CA GLY A 474 -5.36 9.07 -25.82
C GLY A 474 -6.29 9.87 -26.73
N ASN A 475 -7.37 9.24 -27.19
CA ASN A 475 -8.35 9.84 -28.09
C ASN A 475 -9.64 10.15 -27.33
N ALA A 476 -10.33 11.23 -27.71
CA ALA A 476 -11.68 11.50 -27.23
C ALA A 476 -12.59 10.32 -27.59
N ALA A 477 -13.31 9.80 -26.61
CA ALA A 477 -14.19 8.65 -26.76
C ALA A 477 -15.60 8.99 -26.28
N ARG A 478 -16.60 8.38 -26.92
CA ARG A 478 -18.02 8.54 -26.61
C ARG A 478 -18.54 7.24 -26.06
N ASN A 479 -19.36 7.34 -25.03
CA ASN A 479 -20.01 6.21 -24.37
C ASN A 479 -19.01 5.18 -23.79
N GLN A 480 -17.72 5.47 -23.75
CA GLN A 480 -16.69 4.58 -23.25
C GLN A 480 -15.47 5.41 -22.83
N VAL A 481 -14.64 4.86 -21.96
CA VAL A 481 -13.26 5.33 -21.75
C VAL A 481 -12.30 4.61 -22.69
N ILE A 482 -11.09 5.13 -22.85
CA ILE A 482 -10.06 4.42 -23.63
C ILE A 482 -9.55 3.21 -22.86
N ARG A 483 -9.00 2.24 -23.58
CA ARG A 483 -8.39 1.07 -22.95
C ARG A 483 -7.07 1.44 -22.26
N ALA A 484 -6.96 1.15 -20.98
CA ALA A 484 -5.71 1.14 -20.23
C ALA A 484 -5.48 -0.25 -19.63
N GLY A 485 -4.46 -0.97 -20.13
CA GLY A 485 -4.18 -2.35 -19.70
C GLY A 485 -5.35 -3.30 -19.97
N ASP A 486 -5.83 -3.97 -18.92
CA ASP A 486 -6.98 -4.90 -18.97
C ASP A 486 -8.25 -4.32 -18.34
N SER A 487 -8.23 -3.02 -17.97
CA SER A 487 -9.41 -2.36 -17.41
C SER A 487 -10.56 -2.34 -18.43
N PRO A 488 -11.81 -2.51 -17.97
CA PRO A 488 -12.96 -2.39 -18.84
C PRO A 488 -13.07 -0.95 -19.37
N ILE A 489 -13.67 -0.83 -20.56
CA ILE A 489 -13.83 0.46 -21.25
C ILE A 489 -15.11 1.21 -20.84
N THR A 490 -15.79 0.77 -19.79
CA THR A 490 -17.07 1.32 -19.33
C THR A 490 -16.90 2.65 -18.59
N LEU A 491 -17.90 3.52 -18.68
CA LEU A 491 -17.99 4.73 -17.87
C LEU A 491 -18.56 4.37 -16.49
N GLU A 492 -17.72 4.45 -15.46
CA GLU A 492 -18.09 4.06 -14.11
C GLU A 492 -17.58 5.08 -13.10
N VAL A 493 -18.46 5.52 -12.20
CA VAL A 493 -18.12 6.39 -11.07
C VAL A 493 -18.87 5.90 -9.85
N GLY A 494 -18.15 5.56 -8.79
CA GLY A 494 -18.70 5.07 -7.54
C GLY A 494 -19.35 3.69 -7.66
N GLY A 495 -18.86 2.86 -8.59
CA GLY A 495 -19.44 1.56 -8.96
C GLY A 495 -20.71 1.66 -9.81
N LYS A 496 -21.17 2.88 -10.15
CA LYS A 496 -22.35 3.08 -11.00
C LYS A 496 -21.95 3.17 -12.46
N PHE A 497 -22.56 2.33 -13.28
CA PHE A 497 -22.39 2.30 -14.72
C PHE A 497 -23.24 3.33 -15.46
N PHE A 498 -22.67 3.90 -16.52
CA PHE A 498 -23.32 4.82 -17.44
C PHE A 498 -23.10 4.35 -18.88
N ASP A 499 -24.18 4.20 -19.64
CA ASP A 499 -24.09 3.74 -21.02
C ASP A 499 -23.97 4.88 -22.04
N SER A 500 -24.07 6.14 -21.57
CA SER A 500 -23.84 7.35 -22.34
C SER A 500 -22.89 8.32 -21.64
N GLY A 501 -21.98 8.92 -22.39
CA GLY A 501 -21.06 9.91 -21.84
C GLY A 501 -19.88 10.27 -22.74
N LEU A 502 -18.97 11.07 -22.18
CA LEU A 502 -17.76 11.54 -22.86
C LEU A 502 -16.55 11.27 -21.97
N PHE A 503 -15.55 10.62 -22.53
CA PHE A 503 -14.23 10.51 -21.92
C PHE A 503 -13.50 11.86 -22.03
N ALA A 504 -13.05 12.38 -20.89
CA ALA A 504 -12.50 13.73 -20.79
C ALA A 504 -11.27 13.78 -19.88
N HIS A 505 -10.27 12.94 -20.16
CA HIS A 505 -9.00 12.99 -19.44
C HIS A 505 -8.37 14.37 -19.49
N ALA A 506 -8.05 14.95 -18.33
CA ALA A 506 -7.56 16.32 -18.26
C ALA A 506 -6.17 16.49 -18.93
N PRO A 507 -5.88 17.67 -19.51
CA PRO A 507 -6.84 18.70 -19.89
C PRO A 507 -7.70 18.25 -21.09
N ALA A 508 -9.03 18.41 -21.00
CA ALA A 508 -9.97 18.04 -22.05
C ALA A 508 -10.90 19.17 -22.47
N GLN A 509 -11.37 19.14 -23.71
CA GLN A 509 -12.39 20.05 -24.23
C GLN A 509 -13.24 19.37 -25.32
N HIS A 510 -14.56 19.44 -25.16
CA HIS A 510 -15.55 19.07 -26.18
C HIS A 510 -16.39 20.29 -26.55
N GLN A 511 -16.46 20.63 -27.84
CA GLN A 511 -17.18 21.81 -28.33
C GLN A 511 -18.34 21.43 -29.24
N LEU A 512 -19.50 22.02 -28.97
CA LEU A 512 -20.70 21.91 -29.79
C LEU A 512 -21.16 23.28 -30.27
N ARG A 513 -21.47 23.37 -31.55
CA ARG A 513 -22.23 24.49 -32.09
C ARG A 513 -23.71 24.24 -31.84
N LEU A 514 -24.33 25.12 -31.07
CA LEU A 514 -25.77 25.14 -30.84
C LEU A 514 -26.43 26.02 -31.90
N ASN A 515 -27.62 25.63 -32.35
CA ASN A 515 -28.44 26.43 -33.27
C ASN A 515 -29.32 27.47 -32.54
N GLY A 516 -29.04 27.73 -31.25
CA GLY A 516 -29.82 28.63 -30.39
C GLY A 516 -31.20 28.10 -29.96
N THR A 517 -31.58 26.88 -30.37
CA THR A 517 -32.89 26.29 -30.02
C THR A 517 -32.86 25.46 -28.75
N TRP A 518 -31.67 25.13 -28.24
CA TRP A 518 -31.49 24.37 -27.00
C TRP A 518 -31.35 25.32 -25.83
N THR A 519 -32.17 25.16 -24.80
CA THR A 519 -32.29 26.11 -23.69
C THR A 519 -31.69 25.57 -22.39
N ARG A 520 -31.35 24.28 -22.34
CA ARG A 520 -30.76 23.68 -21.14
C ARG A 520 -29.79 22.56 -21.47
N PHE A 521 -28.73 22.48 -20.67
CA PHE A 521 -27.81 21.34 -20.64
C PHE A 521 -27.81 20.72 -19.25
N THR A 522 -27.93 19.39 -19.20
CA THR A 522 -27.88 18.60 -17.96
C THR A 522 -26.86 17.49 -18.11
N THR A 523 -26.08 17.22 -17.08
CA THR A 523 -25.13 16.10 -17.08
C THR A 523 -24.83 15.65 -15.66
N GLN A 524 -24.45 14.39 -15.53
CA GLN A 524 -23.67 13.91 -14.39
C GLN A 524 -22.17 14.00 -14.73
N TYR A 525 -21.30 14.00 -13.71
CA TYR A 525 -19.85 14.04 -13.87
C TYR A 525 -19.13 13.47 -12.65
N GLY A 526 -17.89 13.04 -12.83
CA GLY A 526 -17.04 12.51 -11.76
C GLY A 526 -15.69 11.98 -12.27
N LEU A 527 -14.87 11.50 -11.34
CA LEU A 527 -13.63 10.81 -11.64
C LEU A 527 -13.89 9.32 -11.88
N GLN A 528 -13.47 8.81 -13.04
CA GLN A 528 -13.62 7.41 -13.42
C GLN A 528 -13.07 6.47 -12.35
N ASP A 529 -13.79 5.38 -12.06
CA ASP A 529 -13.35 4.35 -11.11
C ASP A 529 -12.00 3.73 -11.51
N GLY A 530 -11.15 3.46 -10.52
CA GLY A 530 -9.81 2.89 -10.72
C GLY A 530 -8.71 3.91 -11.02
N HIS A 531 -8.97 5.20 -10.77
CA HIS A 531 -8.06 6.31 -11.04
C HIS A 531 -8.02 7.29 -9.85
N ASP A 532 -6.81 7.65 -9.40
CA ASP A 532 -6.60 8.48 -8.21
C ASP A 532 -6.18 9.92 -8.54
N GLY A 533 -6.52 10.41 -9.73
CA GLY A 533 -6.19 11.77 -10.19
C GLY A 533 -7.07 12.84 -9.55
N SER A 534 -6.93 14.08 -10.03
CA SER A 534 -7.74 15.19 -9.57
C SER A 534 -8.18 16.11 -10.71
N VAL A 535 -9.49 16.38 -10.78
CA VAL A 535 -10.08 17.07 -11.94
C VAL A 535 -10.99 18.21 -11.54
N VAL A 536 -11.10 19.22 -12.40
CA VAL A 536 -12.09 20.30 -12.30
C VAL A 536 -12.93 20.34 -13.57
N PHE A 537 -14.25 20.27 -13.41
CA PHE A 537 -15.20 20.31 -14.52
C PHE A 537 -15.68 21.74 -14.75
N VAL A 538 -15.63 22.19 -16.01
CA VAL A 538 -16.01 23.55 -16.40
C VAL A 538 -16.95 23.50 -17.61
N ILE A 539 -18.03 24.27 -17.57
CA ILE A 539 -18.95 24.44 -18.69
C ILE A 539 -18.93 25.89 -19.13
N LYS A 540 -18.71 26.14 -20.43
CA LYS A 540 -18.78 27.48 -21.02
C LYS A 540 -19.84 27.58 -22.09
N GLY A 541 -20.53 28.72 -22.13
CA GLY A 541 -21.44 29.13 -23.20
C GLY A 541 -20.92 30.39 -23.85
N ASP A 542 -20.65 30.36 -25.16
CA ASP A 542 -20.11 31.49 -25.93
C ASP A 542 -18.86 32.15 -25.26
N GLY A 543 -17.99 31.32 -24.70
CA GLY A 543 -16.76 31.74 -24.00
C GLY A 543 -16.95 32.16 -22.53
N ARG A 544 -18.19 32.36 -22.06
CA ARG A 544 -18.50 32.67 -20.66
C ARG A 544 -18.63 31.40 -19.83
N GLU A 545 -17.99 31.35 -18.67
CA GLU A 545 -18.16 30.27 -17.69
C GLU A 545 -19.58 30.28 -17.12
N LEU A 546 -20.28 29.16 -17.30
CA LEU A 546 -21.63 28.91 -16.77
C LEU A 546 -21.58 28.04 -15.51
N PHE A 547 -20.54 27.21 -15.39
CA PHE A 547 -20.32 26.34 -14.25
C PHE A 547 -18.83 25.99 -14.10
N ARG A 548 -18.40 25.83 -12.84
CA ARG A 548 -17.12 25.27 -12.43
C ARG A 548 -17.30 24.45 -11.16
N SER A 549 -16.77 23.24 -11.13
CA SER A 549 -16.77 22.42 -9.92
C SER A 549 -15.63 22.81 -8.97
N MET A 550 -15.73 22.37 -7.71
CA MET A 550 -14.52 22.18 -6.89
C MET A 550 -13.67 21.05 -7.47
N ALA A 551 -12.41 20.92 -7.01
CA ALA A 551 -11.57 19.78 -7.36
C ALA A 551 -12.24 18.47 -6.93
N VAL A 552 -12.38 17.53 -7.87
CA VAL A 552 -12.95 16.20 -7.66
C VAL A 552 -11.79 15.21 -7.57
N ARG A 553 -11.70 14.54 -6.43
CA ARG A 553 -10.69 13.51 -6.09
C ARG A 553 -11.31 12.20 -5.61
N ASP A 554 -12.65 12.13 -5.63
CA ASP A 554 -13.42 10.99 -5.18
C ASP A 554 -14.22 10.41 -6.34
N HIS A 555 -14.74 9.20 -6.12
CA HIS A 555 -15.60 8.50 -7.06
C HIS A 555 -17.08 8.75 -6.78
N VAL A 556 -17.45 9.99 -6.45
CA VAL A 556 -18.85 10.36 -6.20
C VAL A 556 -19.44 11.00 -7.46
N VAL A 557 -20.54 10.42 -7.94
CA VAL A 557 -21.32 10.99 -9.05
C VAL A 557 -21.93 12.32 -8.61
N ARG A 558 -21.68 13.38 -9.38
CA ARG A 558 -22.28 14.70 -9.21
C ARG A 558 -23.16 15.04 -10.40
N GLU A 559 -24.13 15.92 -10.21
CA GLU A 559 -25.06 16.36 -11.26
C GLU A 559 -25.06 17.88 -11.37
N ILE A 560 -25.26 18.39 -12.58
CA ILE A 560 -25.42 19.82 -12.85
C ILE A 560 -26.42 20.05 -13.99
N SER A 561 -27.16 21.15 -13.88
CA SER A 561 -28.02 21.70 -14.93
C SER A 561 -27.67 23.18 -15.15
N VAL A 562 -27.43 23.58 -16.39
CA VAL A 562 -27.13 24.98 -16.75
C VAL A 562 -28.10 25.49 -17.81
N ASP A 563 -28.43 26.78 -17.70
CA ASP A 563 -29.22 27.49 -18.71
C ASP A 563 -28.37 27.76 -19.96
N LEU A 564 -28.91 27.43 -21.12
CA LEU A 564 -28.32 27.66 -22.45
C LEU A 564 -29.11 28.66 -23.29
N SER A 565 -30.06 29.38 -22.68
CA SER A 565 -30.84 30.41 -23.37
C SER A 565 -29.91 31.39 -24.09
N ASN A 566 -30.08 31.49 -25.41
CA ASN A 566 -29.28 32.30 -26.33
C ASN A 566 -27.82 31.87 -26.53
N VAL A 567 -27.39 30.73 -25.99
CA VAL A 567 -26.03 30.20 -26.19
C VAL A 567 -25.90 29.57 -27.58
N LYS A 568 -24.87 29.97 -28.34
CA LYS A 568 -24.60 29.46 -29.69
C LYS A 568 -23.47 28.45 -29.73
N ARG A 569 -22.59 28.42 -28.73
CA ARG A 569 -21.51 27.45 -28.59
C ARG A 569 -21.43 26.97 -27.16
N LEU A 570 -21.46 25.66 -26.97
CA LEU A 570 -21.24 24.99 -25.70
C LEU A 570 -19.84 24.35 -25.67
N GLU A 571 -19.12 24.53 -24.58
CA GLU A 571 -17.83 23.90 -24.34
C GLU A 571 -17.85 23.15 -23.00
N LEU A 572 -17.53 21.86 -23.04
CA LEU A 572 -17.38 21.00 -21.87
C LEU A 572 -15.89 20.74 -21.65
N ILE A 573 -15.35 21.24 -20.54
CA ILE A 573 -13.91 21.29 -20.26
C ILE A 573 -13.61 20.51 -18.97
N VAL A 574 -12.48 19.80 -18.95
CA VAL A 574 -11.92 19.20 -17.73
C VAL A 574 -10.49 19.68 -17.57
N GLU A 575 -10.15 20.25 -16.41
CA GLU A 575 -8.84 20.76 -16.03
C GLU A 575 -8.17 19.81 -15.01
N ASP A 576 -6.85 19.87 -14.88
CA ASP A 576 -5.99 18.98 -14.05
C ASP A 576 -5.86 19.42 -12.59
N ALA A 577 -6.77 20.28 -12.14
CA ALA A 577 -6.82 20.88 -10.80
C ALA A 577 -5.50 21.50 -10.27
N GLY A 578 -4.50 21.74 -11.12
CA GLY A 578 -3.22 22.33 -10.78
C GLY A 578 -2.17 21.39 -10.17
N ASP A 579 -2.40 20.06 -10.11
CA ASP A 579 -1.40 19.08 -9.65
C ASP A 579 -0.84 18.19 -10.79
N GLY A 580 -1.26 18.46 -12.03
CA GLY A 580 -0.79 17.81 -13.24
C GLY A 580 -1.66 16.62 -13.64
N ALA A 581 -1.63 16.25 -14.92
CA ALA A 581 -2.62 15.33 -15.53
C ALA A 581 -2.54 13.84 -15.10
N GLY A 582 -1.82 13.50 -14.04
CA GLY A 582 -1.59 12.11 -13.64
C GLY A 582 -2.87 11.43 -13.14
N SER A 583 -3.39 10.46 -13.90
CA SER A 583 -4.60 9.71 -13.55
C SER A 583 -5.90 10.52 -13.56
N ASP A 584 -5.93 11.65 -14.27
CA ASP A 584 -7.06 12.60 -14.32
C ASP A 584 -8.17 12.17 -15.29
N TRP A 585 -8.74 10.99 -15.06
CA TRP A 585 -9.76 10.40 -15.93
C TRP A 585 -11.16 10.97 -15.65
N GLY A 586 -11.33 12.26 -15.92
CA GLY A 586 -12.63 12.92 -15.84
C GLY A 586 -13.61 12.36 -16.87
N VAL A 587 -14.87 12.20 -16.47
CA VAL A 587 -15.95 11.71 -17.34
C VAL A 587 -17.20 12.58 -17.21
N TRP A 588 -17.80 12.93 -18.35
CA TRP A 588 -19.15 13.48 -18.41
C TRP A 588 -20.14 12.34 -18.65
N LEU A 589 -21.16 12.21 -17.80
CA LEU A 589 -22.04 11.06 -17.72
C LEU A 589 -23.48 11.48 -18.07
N ASN A 590 -24.11 10.76 -19.00
CA ASN A 590 -25.43 11.08 -19.54
C ASN A 590 -25.64 12.58 -19.90
N PRO A 591 -24.70 13.25 -20.61
CA PRO A 591 -24.87 14.65 -20.98
C PRO A 591 -26.02 14.81 -21.98
N GLN A 592 -26.93 15.76 -21.74
CA GLN A 592 -28.14 15.97 -22.55
C GLN A 592 -28.38 17.46 -22.84
N LEU A 593 -28.90 17.75 -24.03
CA LEU A 593 -29.50 19.04 -24.38
C LEU A 593 -31.03 18.93 -24.32
N GLN A 594 -31.71 19.98 -23.85
CA GLN A 594 -33.17 20.07 -23.76
C GLN A 594 -33.70 21.39 -24.34
N ARG A 595 -34.93 21.38 -24.89
CA ARG A 595 -35.62 22.56 -25.45
C ARG A 595 -37.13 22.59 -25.31
#